data_AF-A0A8G1TRL6-F1
#
_entry.id   AF-A0A8G1TRL6-F1
#
_cell.length_a   1.000
_cell.length_b   1.000
_cell.length_c   1.000
_cell.angle_alpha   90.00
_cell.angle_beta   90.00
_cell.angle_gamma   90.00
#
_symmetry.space_group_name_H-M   'P 1'
#
loop_
_entity.id
_entity.type
_entity.pdbx_description
1 polymer ?
#
loop_
_entity_poly.entity_id
_entity_poly.type
_entity_poly.pdbx_seq_one_letter_code
_entity_poly.pdbx_strand_id
1 'polypeptide(L)'
;MEENAVVLERLQTVSYGRIAIEMIASYGMPVGREVFETCVWIGRFMQALALPESVDLVYRKDVKMHLCGTTKAKDGNVRQAILDLFPRTGGGATPQVGTKGQPGPLYGVSTHAWPALGVAITSNARSGRQPQERKS
;
A
#
# COMPACT_ATOMS: atom_id res chain seq x y z
N MET A 1 -0.65 -2.88 -16.48
CA MET A 1 0.07 -2.19 -15.40
C MET A 1 0.00 -0.72 -15.72
N GLU A 2 -0.41 0.13 -14.78
CA GLU A 2 -0.32 1.57 -15.04
C GLU A 2 1.14 1.96 -14.93
N GLU A 3 1.70 2.58 -15.98
CA GLU A 3 3.10 2.99 -15.97
C GLU A 3 3.32 4.08 -14.92
N ASN A 4 4.50 4.10 -14.30
CA ASN A 4 4.82 5.07 -13.26
C ASN A 4 4.60 6.53 -13.70
N ALA A 5 4.78 6.84 -14.99
CA ALA A 5 4.49 8.15 -15.54
C ALA A 5 3.00 8.54 -15.42
N VAL A 6 2.09 7.60 -15.65
CA VAL A 6 0.64 7.82 -15.52
C VAL A 6 0.25 7.99 -14.05
N VAL A 7 0.87 7.24 -13.13
CA VAL A 7 0.66 7.44 -11.69
C VAL A 7 1.11 8.84 -11.27
N LEU A 8 2.26 9.30 -11.77
CA LEU A 8 2.79 10.64 -11.49
C LEU A 8 1.82 11.74 -11.94
N GLU A 9 1.28 11.64 -13.16
CA GLU A 9 0.28 12.57 -13.68
C GLU A 9 -1.00 12.56 -12.84
N ARG A 10 -1.45 11.37 -12.43
CA ARG A 10 -2.62 11.24 -11.54
C ARG A 10 -2.41 11.93 -10.21
N LEU A 11 -1.24 11.77 -9.57
CA LEU A 11 -0.93 12.44 -8.31
C LEU A 11 -1.01 13.97 -8.41
N GLN A 12 -0.86 14.56 -9.60
CA GLN A 12 -0.95 16.00 -9.82
C GLN A 12 -2.38 16.49 -10.12
N THR A 13 -3.28 15.58 -10.51
CA THR A 13 -4.60 15.93 -11.06
C THR A 13 -5.76 15.47 -10.18
N VAL A 14 -5.57 14.43 -9.36
CA VAL A 14 -6.60 13.91 -8.46
C VAL A 14 -6.54 14.59 -7.10
N SER A 15 -7.71 14.85 -6.51
CA SER A 15 -7.79 15.29 -5.12
C SER A 15 -7.61 14.10 -4.18
N TYR A 16 -6.79 14.27 -3.15
CA TYR A 16 -6.50 13.26 -2.13
C TYR A 16 -6.45 13.90 -0.74
N GLY A 17 -6.91 13.18 0.28
CA GLY A 17 -6.82 13.62 1.67
C GLY A 17 -5.48 13.25 2.34
N ARG A 18 -4.93 12.09 1.99
CA ARG A 18 -3.62 11.59 2.46
C ARG A 18 -3.02 10.70 1.39
N ILE A 19 -1.69 10.74 1.26
CA ILE A 19 -0.91 9.82 0.43
C ILE A 19 -0.02 8.96 1.32
N ALA A 20 -0.01 7.66 1.04
CA ALA A 20 0.90 6.70 1.65
C ALA A 20 1.62 5.92 0.55
N ILE A 21 2.92 5.72 0.71
CA ILE A 21 3.77 5.03 -0.27
C ILE A 21 4.52 3.90 0.42
N GLU A 22 4.59 2.71 -0.20
CA GLU A 22 5.46 1.65 0.27
C GLU A 22 6.92 2.08 0.14
N MET A 23 7.66 2.12 1.24
CA MET A 23 9.05 2.54 1.26
C MET A 23 10.01 1.35 1.36
N ILE A 24 11.17 1.49 0.70
CA ILE A 24 12.27 0.53 0.79
C ILE A 24 13.03 0.71 2.10
N ALA A 25 13.28 -0.40 2.79
CA ALA A 25 14.21 -0.46 3.92
C ALA A 25 15.51 -1.13 3.49
N SER A 26 16.65 -0.55 3.89
CA SER A 26 17.96 -1.21 3.79
C SER A 26 18.26 -1.96 5.08
N TYR A 27 18.79 -3.19 4.94
CA TYR A 27 19.18 -4.05 6.06
C TYR A 27 20.69 -4.37 6.04
N GLY A 28 21.50 -3.52 5.40
CA GLY A 28 22.96 -3.69 5.33
C GLY A 28 23.45 -4.73 4.32
N MET A 29 22.56 -5.30 3.51
CA MET A 29 22.90 -6.22 2.42
C MET A 29 22.97 -5.48 1.07
N PRO A 30 23.85 -5.88 0.14
CA PRO A 30 23.82 -5.37 -1.23
C PRO A 30 22.45 -5.56 -1.88
N VAL A 31 22.01 -4.55 -2.63
CA VAL A 31 20.74 -4.56 -3.37
C VAL A 31 20.97 -4.32 -4.86
N GLY A 32 20.09 -4.86 -5.69
CA GLY A 32 20.14 -4.69 -7.14
C GLY A 32 19.74 -3.28 -7.60
N ARG A 33 19.96 -3.02 -8.89
CA ARG A 33 19.65 -1.74 -9.55
C ARG A 33 18.17 -1.37 -9.43
N GLU A 34 17.29 -2.37 -9.53
CA GLU A 34 15.84 -2.22 -9.45
C GLU A 34 15.38 -1.62 -8.11
N VAL A 35 16.13 -1.85 -7.03
CA VAL A 35 15.84 -1.26 -5.71
C VAL A 35 16.11 0.25 -5.73
N PHE A 36 17.21 0.68 -6.35
CA PHE A 36 17.51 2.10 -6.51
C PHE A 36 16.54 2.79 -7.47
N GLU A 37 16.18 2.12 -8.56
CA GLU A 37 15.15 2.63 -9.48
C GLU A 37 13.80 2.82 -8.78
N THR A 38 13.45 1.92 -7.85
CA THR A 38 12.28 2.07 -7.00
C THR A 38 12.38 3.31 -6.10
N CYS A 39 13.53 3.52 -5.44
CA CYS A 39 13.77 4.73 -4.64
C CYS A 39 13.65 6.03 -5.46
N VAL A 40 14.16 6.04 -6.69
CA VAL A 40 14.01 7.19 -7.61
C VAL A 40 12.54 7.49 -7.87
N TRP A 41 11.73 6.48 -8.16
CA TRP A 41 10.30 6.68 -8.41
C TRP A 41 9.53 7.12 -7.17
N ILE A 42 9.86 6.59 -5.99
CA ILE A 42 9.28 7.06 -4.72
C ILE A 42 9.55 8.56 -4.55
N GLY A 43 10.80 9.00 -4.75
CA GLY A 43 11.15 10.42 -4.68
C GLY A 43 10.39 11.27 -5.70
N ARG A 44 10.23 10.79 -6.94
CA ARG A 44 9.43 11.48 -7.97
C ARG A 44 7.97 11.62 -7.58
N PHE A 45 7.35 10.56 -7.05
CA PHE A 45 5.97 10.60 -6.58
C PHE A 45 5.79 11.60 -5.43
N MET A 46 6.71 11.60 -4.46
CA MET A 46 6.68 12.57 -3.36
C MET A 46 6.81 14.01 -3.88
N GLN A 47 7.77 14.26 -4.79
CA GLN A 47 8.05 15.59 -5.33
C GLN A 47 6.89 16.17 -6.16
N ALA A 48 6.05 15.31 -6.74
CA ALA A 48 4.88 15.75 -7.52
C ALA A 48 3.73 16.26 -6.65
N LEU A 49 3.74 16.00 -5.35
CA LEU A 49 2.69 16.40 -4.42
C LEU A 49 2.94 17.82 -3.91
N ALA A 50 1.86 18.54 -3.59
CA ALA A 50 1.95 19.91 -3.05
C ALA A 50 2.71 19.99 -1.70
N LEU A 51 2.66 18.93 -0.89
CA LEU A 51 3.35 18.83 0.40
C LEU A 51 4.10 17.48 0.48
N PRO A 52 5.31 17.36 -0.07
CA PRO A 52 6.06 16.11 -0.10
C PRO A 52 6.31 15.48 1.27
N GLU A 53 6.52 16.32 2.30
CA GLU A 53 6.75 15.89 3.69
C GLU A 53 5.50 15.33 4.38
N SER A 54 4.31 15.49 3.78
CA SER A 54 3.06 14.94 4.31
C SER A 54 2.82 13.48 3.92
N VAL A 55 3.68 12.90 3.06
CA VAL A 55 3.56 11.51 2.61
C VAL A 55 3.92 10.55 3.74
N ASP A 56 3.01 9.62 4.05
CA ASP A 56 3.32 8.53 4.98
C ASP A 56 4.10 7.42 4.27
N LEU A 57 5.38 7.32 4.59
CA LEU A 57 6.24 6.22 4.14
C LEU A 57 6.00 4.99 5.02
N VAL A 58 5.44 3.95 4.40
CA VAL A 58 5.07 2.69 5.07
C VAL A 58 6.03 1.59 4.66
N TYR A 59 6.76 1.02 5.61
CA TYR A 59 7.64 -0.11 5.30
C TYR A 59 6.87 -1.41 5.25
N ARG A 60 7.30 -2.31 4.36
CA ARG A 60 6.72 -3.65 4.20
C ARG A 60 6.69 -4.47 5.49
N LYS A 61 7.70 -4.30 6.37
CA LYS A 61 7.72 -4.94 7.70
C LYS A 61 6.52 -4.53 8.55
N ASP A 62 6.11 -3.27 8.44
CA ASP A 62 5.03 -2.69 9.24
C ASP A 62 3.67 -3.13 8.71
N VAL A 63 3.52 -3.21 7.37
CA VAL A 63 2.31 -3.78 6.74
C VAL A 63 2.09 -5.22 7.22
N LYS A 64 3.15 -6.03 7.19
CA LYS A 64 3.11 -7.43 7.62
C LYS A 64 2.83 -7.57 9.12
N MET A 65 3.46 -6.73 9.94
CA MET A 65 3.21 -6.72 11.38
C MET A 65 1.78 -6.28 11.70
N HIS A 66 1.28 -5.24 11.03
CA HIS A 66 -0.05 -4.70 11.27
C HIS A 66 -1.15 -5.68 10.85
N LEU A 67 -1.06 -6.24 9.65
CA LEU A 67 -2.12 -7.08 9.08
C LEU A 67 -2.03 -8.54 9.54
N CYS A 68 -0.81 -9.05 9.77
CA CYS A 68 -0.61 -10.49 10.04
C CYS A 68 0.00 -10.77 11.41
N GLY A 69 0.36 -9.75 12.21
CA GLY A 69 1.00 -9.93 13.51
C GLY A 69 2.44 -10.48 13.44
N THR A 70 3.05 -10.54 12.25
CA THR A 70 4.39 -11.10 12.08
C THR A 70 5.13 -10.53 10.87
N THR A 71 6.44 -10.26 11.04
CA THR A 71 7.32 -9.85 9.94
C THR A 71 7.68 -11.00 8.99
N LYS A 72 7.22 -12.24 9.24
CA LYS A 72 7.48 -13.40 8.37
C LYS A 72 6.38 -13.66 7.32
N ALA A 73 5.27 -12.93 7.36
CA ALA A 73 4.14 -13.10 6.44
C ALA A 73 4.54 -12.99 4.95
N LYS A 74 3.91 -13.78 4.08
CA LYS A 74 4.05 -13.69 2.61
C LYS A 74 2.87 -12.94 2.01
N ASP A 75 2.93 -12.59 0.73
CA ASP A 75 1.86 -11.85 0.04
C ASP A 75 0.50 -12.53 0.13
N GLY A 76 0.46 -13.87 0.05
CA GLY A 76 -0.76 -14.63 0.25
C GLY A 76 -1.38 -14.43 1.64
N ASN A 77 -0.55 -14.32 2.69
CA ASN A 77 -1.02 -14.05 4.05
C ASN A 77 -1.55 -12.62 4.17
N VAL A 78 -0.83 -11.64 3.61
CA VAL A 78 -1.26 -10.23 3.61
C VAL A 78 -2.59 -10.07 2.88
N ARG A 79 -2.73 -10.70 1.71
CA ARG A 79 -3.99 -10.69 0.95
C ARG A 79 -5.14 -11.31 1.74
N GLN A 80 -4.91 -12.46 2.37
CA GLN A 80 -5.94 -13.10 3.19
C GLN A 80 -6.35 -12.20 4.37
N ALA A 81 -5.38 -11.63 5.08
CA ALA A 81 -5.64 -10.71 6.18
C ALA A 81 -6.45 -9.49 5.73
N ILE A 82 -6.17 -8.93 4.54
CA ILE A 82 -7.01 -7.86 3.96
C ILE A 82 -8.42 -8.37 3.70
N LEU A 83 -8.60 -9.53 3.06
CA LEU A 83 -9.93 -10.10 2.79
C LEU A 83 -10.75 -10.28 4.07
N ASP A 84 -10.11 -10.65 5.18
CA ASP A 84 -10.77 -10.87 6.47
C ASP A 84 -11.29 -9.57 7.11
N LEU A 85 -10.84 -8.39 6.65
CA LEU A 85 -11.31 -7.09 7.11
C LEU A 85 -12.62 -6.63 6.44
N PHE A 86 -13.03 -7.26 5.33
CA PHE A 86 -14.15 -6.79 4.52
C PHE A 86 -15.32 -7.78 4.53
N PRO A 87 -16.57 -7.28 4.48
CA PRO A 87 -17.74 -8.14 4.50
C PRO A 87 -17.86 -8.96 3.22
N ARG A 88 -18.42 -10.16 3.35
CA ARG A 88 -18.60 -11.14 2.27
C ARG A 88 -19.91 -10.92 1.50
N THR A 89 -20.02 -9.80 0.77
CA THR A 89 -21.30 -9.41 0.13
C THR A 89 -21.38 -9.75 -1.37
N GLY A 90 -20.24 -10.01 -2.02
CA GLY A 90 -20.18 -10.36 -3.44
C GLY A 90 -20.40 -11.85 -3.72
N GLY A 91 -20.45 -12.21 -4.99
CA GLY A 91 -20.58 -13.59 -5.45
C GLY A 91 -19.24 -14.32 -5.64
N GLY A 92 -19.31 -15.61 -6.01
CA GLY A 92 -18.14 -16.42 -6.39
C GLY A 92 -17.28 -16.90 -5.22
N ALA A 93 -16.10 -17.45 -5.55
CA ALA A 93 -15.21 -18.10 -4.57
C ALA A 93 -14.57 -17.14 -3.56
N THR A 94 -14.49 -15.85 -3.90
CA THR A 94 -13.98 -14.81 -3.00
C THR A 94 -15.00 -13.67 -2.89
N PRO A 95 -16.04 -13.83 -2.04
CA PRO A 95 -17.15 -12.88 -1.92
C PRO A 95 -16.75 -11.43 -1.61
N GLN A 96 -15.64 -11.20 -0.92
CA GLN A 96 -15.16 -9.83 -0.66
C GLN A 96 -14.74 -9.13 -1.96
N VAL A 97 -14.22 -9.86 -2.94
CA VAL A 97 -13.94 -9.33 -4.28
C VAL A 97 -15.21 -9.36 -5.13
N GLY A 98 -15.92 -10.47 -5.13
CA GLY A 98 -17.13 -10.64 -5.93
C GLY A 98 -16.87 -10.89 -7.42
N THR A 99 -17.94 -10.88 -8.19
CA THR A 99 -17.94 -11.03 -9.65
C THR A 99 -18.50 -9.77 -10.30
N LYS A 100 -18.42 -9.66 -11.63
CA LYS A 100 -19.04 -8.52 -12.35
C LYS A 100 -20.55 -8.42 -12.10
N GLY A 101 -21.24 -9.55 -12.02
CA GLY A 101 -22.70 -9.60 -11.79
C GLY A 101 -23.10 -9.43 -10.32
N GLN A 102 -22.18 -9.66 -9.38
CA GLN A 102 -22.40 -9.50 -7.95
C GLN A 102 -21.09 -9.03 -7.29
N PRO A 103 -20.75 -7.73 -7.42
CA PRO A 103 -19.49 -7.18 -6.92
C PRO A 103 -19.46 -7.16 -5.39
N GLY A 104 -18.28 -7.44 -4.83
CA GLY A 104 -17.99 -7.27 -3.42
C GLY A 104 -17.32 -5.92 -3.13
N PRO A 105 -17.04 -5.59 -1.86
CA PRO A 105 -16.40 -4.33 -1.48
C PRO A 105 -14.99 -4.14 -2.07
N LEU A 106 -14.31 -5.23 -2.43
CA LEU A 106 -12.97 -5.22 -3.04
C LEU A 106 -13.02 -5.53 -4.54
N TYR A 107 -14.18 -5.38 -5.18
CA TYR A 107 -14.30 -5.56 -6.62
C TYR A 107 -13.37 -4.60 -7.37
N GLY A 108 -12.64 -5.14 -8.35
CA GLY A 108 -11.63 -4.38 -9.11
C GLY A 108 -10.21 -4.38 -8.50
N VAL A 109 -10.04 -4.79 -7.24
CA VAL A 109 -8.70 -4.91 -6.64
C VAL A 109 -7.97 -6.12 -7.23
N SER A 110 -6.90 -5.85 -7.97
CA SER A 110 -6.12 -6.88 -8.66
C SER A 110 -4.63 -6.52 -8.69
N THR A 111 -3.78 -7.53 -8.86
CA THR A 111 -2.33 -7.36 -9.06
C THR A 111 -1.67 -6.45 -7.98
N HIS A 112 -1.13 -5.30 -8.38
CA HIS A 112 -0.44 -4.34 -7.52
C HIS A 112 -1.38 -3.51 -6.63
N ALA A 113 -2.69 -3.55 -6.87
CA ALA A 113 -3.65 -2.88 -5.99
C ALA A 113 -3.72 -3.54 -4.60
N TRP A 114 -3.40 -4.83 -4.47
CA TRP A 114 -3.36 -5.53 -3.18
C TRP A 114 -2.30 -4.98 -2.22
N PRO A 115 -1.00 -4.91 -2.59
CA PRO A 115 0.00 -4.31 -1.72
C PRO A 115 -0.29 -2.83 -1.45
N ALA A 116 -0.76 -2.06 -2.44
CA ALA A 116 -1.16 -0.66 -2.24
C ALA A 116 -2.29 -0.51 -1.20
N LEU A 117 -3.29 -1.40 -1.22
CA LEU A 117 -4.35 -1.43 -0.22
C LEU A 117 -3.80 -1.79 1.18
N GLY A 118 -2.83 -2.71 1.27
CA GLY A 118 -2.15 -3.03 2.52
C GLY A 118 -1.41 -1.82 3.12
N VAL A 119 -0.74 -1.02 2.27
CA VAL A 119 -0.10 0.25 2.66
C VAL A 119 -1.14 1.24 3.18
N ALA A 120 -2.25 1.43 2.45
CA ALA A 120 -3.31 2.36 2.83
C ALA A 120 -3.96 2.01 4.17
N ILE A 121 -4.29 0.72 4.38
CA ILE A 121 -4.86 0.23 5.66
C ILE A 121 -3.88 0.48 6.81
N THR A 122 -2.60 0.15 6.60
CA THR A 122 -1.57 0.34 7.63
C THR A 122 -1.36 1.81 7.97
N SER A 123 -1.30 2.69 6.98
CA SER A 123 -1.21 4.14 7.19
C SER A 123 -2.43 4.70 7.92
N ASN A 124 -3.63 4.25 7.55
CA ASN A 124 -4.86 4.68 8.21
C ASN A 124 -4.88 4.27 9.70
N ALA A 125 -4.45 3.06 10.02
CA ALA A 125 -4.38 2.58 11.40
C ALA A 125 -3.36 3.35 12.26
N ARG A 126 -2.24 3.79 11.67
CA ARG A 126 -1.24 4.65 12.36
C ARG A 126 -1.81 6.02 12.71
N SER A 127 -2.61 6.58 11.82
CA SER A 127 -3.09 7.95 11.95
C SER A 127 -4.14 8.13 13.05
N GLY A 128 -4.73 7.04 13.53
CA GLY A 128 -5.55 7.01 14.74
C GLY A 128 -4.73 6.90 16.04
N ARG A 129 -3.40 6.74 15.96
CA ARG A 129 -2.48 6.72 17.09
C ARG A 129 -1.65 8.02 17.04
N GLN A 130 -1.55 8.74 18.16
CA GLN A 130 -0.65 9.89 18.24
C GLN A 130 0.78 9.48 17.81
N PRO A 131 1.54 10.34 17.13
CA PRO A 131 2.88 9.99 16.69
C PRO A 131 3.75 9.65 17.91
N GLN A 132 4.12 8.39 18.08
CA GLN A 132 5.26 8.05 18.90
C GLN A 132 6.50 8.47 18.12
N GLU A 133 7.31 9.34 18.72
CA GLU A 133 8.57 9.81 18.17
C GLU A 133 9.36 8.65 17.58
N ARG A 134 9.64 8.72 16.27
CA ARG A 134 10.56 7.79 15.61
C ARG A 134 11.94 8.08 16.17
N LYS A 135 12.38 7.32 17.18
CA LYS A 135 13.77 7.35 17.63
C LYS A 135 14.64 6.84 16.47
N SER A 136 15.58 7.69 16.04
CA SER A 136 16.66 7.37 15.11
C SER A 136 17.52 6.21 15.59
#